data_AF-A0A0Q0E7Y1-F1
#
_entry.id   AF-A0A0Q0E7Y1-F1
#
_cell.length_a   1.000
_cell.length_b   1.000
_cell.length_c   1.000
_cell.angle_alpha   90.00
_cell.angle_beta   90.00
_cell.angle_gamma   90.00
#
_symmetry.space_group_name_H-M   'P 1'
#
loop_
_entity.id
_entity.type
_entity.pdbx_description
1 polymer ?
#
loop_
_entity_poly.entity_id
_entity_poly.type
_entity_poly.pdbx_seq_one_letter_code
_entity_poly.pdbx_strand_id
1 'polypeptide(L)'
;MQYDAPITATAFNTFLTATNLTDSTTAAISTLLALDSASTVNLASWDGVNRLEIPTGQTGTTDVITGTIAGARGDLVSLNVTPAVAAAKAIILDSQANLHVNITPTVATDAAADVSSLARIAVSADASATTQFLLTTGSGDDVIIVNGDQNNFIDAGAGNDTIITGNGNNTVIAGAGNNTVMTGSGNDTIVLSGTNHADVVNAGAGFDVVQLDGSVADYTFATGNNFNVNLTGAQAASITGAEFLTFVNTTTNAVETVVLAQSETEASALRLYDGLLGRDADLSGAQGFAAQANSGASLTEIANVFLNSAEYIGTAAIAPINTLYNELLGRTDGADASGLAGWQALLASGSTLADVAAGIAGSVEAQRFDQSNGDFVRDLYTAALGRDGEQSGVDGWVSLLVNGTSRADVAQGIVGSQEAANKADSDFIDNLYLTATGRVADAPGKAGWVDVLNNGGTHADVAIGIVGSPEAVAHNDNVIVLHGAV
;
A
#
# COMPACT_ATOMS: atom_id res chain seq x y z
N MET A 1 9.60 19.55 -50.77
CA MET A 1 10.31 18.34 -50.32
C MET A 1 10.57 18.53 -48.84
N GLN A 2 9.57 18.21 -48.04
CA GLN A 2 9.65 18.33 -46.58
C GLN A 2 10.30 17.02 -46.12
N TYR A 3 11.55 17.10 -45.71
CA TYR A 3 12.25 15.95 -45.14
C TYR A 3 11.65 15.73 -43.75
N ASP A 4 10.85 14.67 -43.57
CA ASP A 4 10.28 14.32 -42.27
C ASP A 4 11.38 13.75 -41.37
N ALA A 5 11.99 14.65 -40.60
CA ALA A 5 12.84 14.33 -39.46
C ALA A 5 12.01 13.67 -38.33
N PRO A 6 12.64 12.99 -37.36
CA PRO A 6 11.98 12.56 -36.13
C PRO A 6 11.10 13.68 -35.52
N ILE A 7 9.93 13.32 -34.99
CA ILE A 7 9.02 14.30 -34.40
C ILE A 7 9.61 14.80 -33.07
N THR A 8 9.53 16.10 -32.79
CA THR A 8 10.00 16.63 -31.50
C THR A 8 9.14 16.08 -30.37
N ALA A 9 9.72 15.78 -29.20
CA ALA A 9 8.97 15.26 -28.05
C ALA A 9 7.77 16.15 -27.67
N THR A 10 7.92 17.48 -27.74
CA THR A 10 6.82 18.44 -27.50
C THR A 10 5.65 18.28 -28.48
N ALA A 11 5.95 18.09 -29.78
CA ALA A 11 4.91 17.88 -30.79
C ALA A 11 4.22 16.53 -30.60
N PHE A 12 4.96 15.50 -30.20
CA PHE A 12 4.36 14.20 -29.88
C PHE A 12 3.48 14.27 -28.63
N ASN A 13 3.90 15.00 -27.58
CA ASN A 13 3.06 15.22 -26.41
C ASN A 13 1.75 15.96 -26.76
N THR A 14 1.83 16.94 -27.68
CA THR A 14 0.63 17.61 -28.20
C THR A 14 -0.30 16.63 -28.94
N PHE A 15 0.25 15.69 -29.71
CA PHE A 15 -0.52 14.63 -30.35
C PHE A 15 -1.24 13.76 -29.31
N LEU A 16 -0.55 13.31 -28.24
CA LEU A 16 -1.17 12.51 -27.18
C LEU A 16 -2.35 13.24 -26.54
N THR A 17 -2.20 14.53 -26.22
CA THR A 17 -3.30 15.34 -25.65
C THR A 17 -4.47 15.58 -26.60
N ALA A 18 -4.28 15.37 -27.90
CA ALA A 18 -5.33 15.52 -28.92
C ALA A 18 -6.03 14.20 -29.25
N THR A 19 -5.46 13.06 -28.83
CA THR A 19 -6.08 11.73 -28.94
C THR A 19 -7.06 11.48 -27.80
N ASN A 20 -8.00 10.53 -27.99
CA ASN A 20 -8.94 10.10 -26.95
C ASN A 20 -8.31 9.09 -25.96
N LEU A 21 -7.03 9.25 -25.65
CA LEU A 21 -6.35 8.42 -24.65
C LEU A 21 -6.72 8.88 -23.24
N THR A 22 -6.68 7.96 -22.29
CA THR A 22 -6.84 8.29 -20.88
C THR A 22 -5.61 9.08 -20.37
N ASP A 23 -5.79 9.88 -19.31
CA ASP A 23 -4.69 10.59 -18.62
C ASP A 23 -3.56 9.60 -18.25
N SER A 24 -3.98 8.44 -17.76
CA SER A 24 -3.15 7.31 -17.36
C SER A 24 -2.28 6.79 -18.49
N THR A 25 -2.89 6.49 -19.64
CA THR A 25 -2.18 5.97 -20.81
C THR A 25 -1.25 7.03 -21.40
N THR A 26 -1.67 8.29 -21.39
CA THR A 26 -0.81 9.43 -21.80
C THR A 26 0.41 9.57 -20.89
N ALA A 27 0.23 9.48 -19.57
CA ALA A 27 1.32 9.52 -18.61
C ALA A 27 2.29 8.34 -18.80
N ALA A 28 1.77 7.12 -18.99
CA ALA A 28 2.57 5.93 -19.26
C ALA A 28 3.45 6.09 -20.50
N ILE A 29 2.89 6.60 -21.60
CA ILE A 29 3.64 6.86 -22.84
C ILE A 29 4.71 7.93 -22.61
N SER A 30 4.38 9.01 -21.90
CA SER A 30 5.31 10.11 -21.63
C SER A 30 6.52 9.63 -20.84
N THR A 31 6.27 8.85 -19.79
CA THR A 31 7.27 8.19 -18.95
C THR A 31 8.11 7.23 -19.80
N LEU A 32 7.51 6.24 -20.46
CA LEU A 32 8.20 5.20 -21.25
C LEU A 32 9.16 5.79 -22.32
N LEU A 33 8.78 6.91 -22.92
CA LEU A 33 9.57 7.58 -23.96
C LEU A 33 10.45 8.71 -23.44
N ALA A 34 10.44 8.96 -22.12
CA ALA A 34 11.15 10.03 -21.44
C ALA A 34 10.93 11.41 -22.10
N LEU A 35 9.68 11.74 -22.46
CA LEU A 35 9.35 12.91 -23.30
C LEU A 35 9.78 14.26 -22.70
N ASP A 36 9.97 14.34 -21.38
CA ASP A 36 10.47 15.55 -20.70
C ASP A 36 11.95 15.84 -20.98
N SER A 37 12.70 14.81 -21.37
CA SER A 37 14.16 14.90 -21.61
C SER A 37 14.55 14.57 -23.05
N ALA A 38 13.72 13.81 -23.76
CA ALA A 38 13.94 13.44 -25.14
C ALA A 38 13.84 14.67 -26.06
N SER A 39 14.76 14.79 -27.02
CA SER A 39 14.66 15.82 -28.06
C SER A 39 13.65 15.43 -29.15
N THR A 40 13.66 14.15 -29.54
CA THR A 40 12.83 13.62 -30.63
C THR A 40 12.38 12.17 -30.38
N VAL A 41 11.31 11.76 -31.04
CA VAL A 41 10.74 10.39 -31.03
C VAL A 41 10.68 9.85 -32.46
N ASN A 42 11.08 8.59 -32.67
CA ASN A 42 10.90 7.89 -33.95
C ASN A 42 9.48 7.31 -34.04
N LEU A 43 8.65 7.89 -34.90
CA LEU A 43 7.24 7.52 -35.08
C LEU A 43 7.04 6.78 -36.40
N ALA A 44 6.37 5.63 -36.36
CA ALA A 44 5.81 4.97 -37.54
C ALA A 44 4.29 5.01 -37.48
N SER A 45 3.65 5.00 -38.66
CA SER A 45 2.21 4.78 -38.76
C SER A 45 1.91 3.37 -39.28
N TRP A 46 0.77 2.82 -38.87
CA TRP A 46 0.31 1.50 -39.31
C TRP A 46 -0.76 1.67 -40.40
N ASP A 47 -0.60 0.96 -41.52
CA ASP A 47 -1.51 1.05 -42.69
C ASP A 47 -2.88 0.38 -42.48
N GLY A 48 -3.12 -0.15 -41.28
CA GLY A 48 -4.36 -0.84 -40.91
C GLY A 48 -4.32 -2.36 -41.13
N VAL A 49 -3.30 -2.91 -41.80
CA VAL A 49 -3.29 -4.34 -42.17
C VAL A 49 -1.94 -5.02 -42.01
N ASN A 50 -0.87 -4.56 -42.68
CA ASN A 50 0.37 -5.35 -42.80
C ASN A 50 1.67 -4.53 -42.84
N ARG A 51 1.61 -3.22 -43.05
CA ARG A 51 2.81 -2.43 -43.33
C ARG A 51 2.94 -1.25 -42.37
N LEU A 52 4.14 -1.16 -41.79
CA LEU A 52 4.61 0.07 -41.18
C LEU A 52 4.97 1.09 -42.25
N GLU A 53 4.38 2.27 -42.15
CA GLU A 53 4.77 3.44 -42.91
C GLU A 53 5.68 4.29 -42.02
N ILE A 54 6.99 4.17 -42.26
CA ILE A 54 8.04 4.92 -41.56
C ILE A 54 8.33 6.19 -42.37
N PRO A 55 8.19 7.40 -41.79
CA PRO A 55 8.52 8.66 -42.45
C PRO A 55 9.97 8.69 -42.99
N THR A 56 10.14 9.25 -44.18
CA THR A 56 11.44 9.34 -44.85
C THR A 56 12.38 10.29 -44.12
N GLY A 57 13.33 9.75 -43.36
CA GLY A 57 14.31 10.53 -42.59
C GLY A 57 14.64 9.95 -41.21
N GLN A 58 13.85 8.97 -40.73
CA GLN A 58 14.15 8.25 -39.49
C GLN A 58 15.19 7.15 -39.75
N THR A 59 16.30 7.17 -39.01
CA THR A 59 17.42 6.22 -39.17
C THR A 59 17.61 5.29 -37.95
N GLY A 60 16.70 5.35 -36.98
CA GLY A 60 16.71 4.55 -35.76
C GLY A 60 15.60 3.49 -35.71
N THR A 61 15.61 2.66 -34.68
CA THR A 61 14.49 1.76 -34.36
C THR A 61 13.24 2.60 -34.05
N THR A 62 12.09 2.19 -34.58
CA THR A 62 10.80 2.82 -34.27
C THR A 62 10.57 2.80 -32.76
N ASP A 63 10.34 3.97 -32.17
CA ASP A 63 9.97 4.07 -30.75
C ASP A 63 8.46 3.84 -30.58
N VAL A 64 7.66 4.46 -31.44
CA VAL A 64 6.18 4.44 -31.36
C VAL A 64 5.56 4.08 -32.70
N ILE A 65 4.55 3.24 -32.68
CA ILE A 65 3.66 2.96 -33.80
C ILE A 65 2.29 3.54 -33.49
N THR A 66 1.71 4.31 -34.41
CA THR A 66 0.33 4.82 -34.29
C THR A 66 -0.53 4.31 -35.44
N GLY A 67 -1.81 4.02 -35.22
CA GLY A 67 -2.69 3.63 -36.32
C GLY A 67 -4.17 3.65 -35.97
N THR A 68 -4.99 4.18 -36.87
CA THR A 68 -6.44 3.97 -36.83
C THR A 68 -6.77 2.78 -37.71
N ILE A 69 -7.29 1.71 -37.12
CA ILE A 69 -7.69 0.51 -37.83
C ILE A 69 -9.15 0.65 -38.24
N ALA A 70 -9.42 0.60 -39.54
CA ALA A 70 -10.78 0.69 -40.05
C ALA A 70 -11.55 -0.62 -39.83
N GLY A 71 -12.81 -0.49 -39.47
CA GLY A 71 -13.78 -1.59 -39.35
C GLY A 71 -14.83 -1.26 -38.29
N ALA A 72 -15.87 -2.06 -38.22
CA ALA A 72 -16.96 -1.92 -37.24
C ALA A 72 -16.91 -3.05 -36.20
N ARG A 73 -17.62 -2.88 -35.08
CA ARG A 73 -17.69 -3.90 -34.02
C ARG A 73 -18.15 -5.25 -34.59
N GLY A 74 -17.39 -6.29 -34.29
CA GLY A 74 -17.59 -7.64 -34.82
C GLY A 74 -16.78 -7.98 -36.08
N ASP A 75 -16.22 -6.99 -36.78
CA ASP A 75 -15.19 -7.26 -37.80
C ASP A 75 -13.92 -7.73 -37.09
N LEU A 76 -13.35 -8.87 -37.51
CA LEU A 76 -12.09 -9.38 -36.95
C LEU A 76 -10.90 -8.90 -37.79
N VAL A 77 -9.98 -8.15 -37.18
CA VAL A 77 -8.74 -7.70 -37.80
C VAL A 77 -7.54 -8.25 -37.05
N SER A 78 -6.84 -9.21 -37.67
CA SER A 78 -5.60 -9.76 -37.11
C SER A 78 -4.40 -8.90 -37.50
N LEU A 79 -3.62 -8.46 -36.52
CA LEU A 79 -2.42 -7.68 -36.76
C LEU A 79 -1.26 -8.59 -37.18
N ASN A 80 -0.59 -8.22 -38.26
CA ASN A 80 0.64 -8.89 -38.67
C ASN A 80 1.85 -8.33 -37.91
N VAL A 81 2.23 -8.98 -36.82
CA VAL A 81 3.35 -8.55 -36.00
C VAL A 81 4.69 -8.96 -36.62
N THR A 82 5.29 -8.04 -37.37
CA THR A 82 6.66 -8.21 -37.92
C THR A 82 7.72 -7.91 -36.85
N PRO A 83 8.99 -8.34 -37.01
CA PRO A 83 10.06 -8.00 -36.08
C PRO A 83 10.25 -6.48 -35.87
N ALA A 84 9.94 -5.66 -36.87
CA ALA A 84 10.00 -4.20 -36.74
C ALA A 84 8.86 -3.65 -35.88
N VAL A 85 7.69 -4.30 -35.86
CA VAL A 85 6.57 -3.97 -34.97
C VAL A 85 6.90 -4.38 -33.54
N ALA A 86 7.41 -5.59 -33.36
CA ALA A 86 7.81 -6.13 -32.06
C ALA A 86 8.93 -5.33 -31.37
N ALA A 87 9.74 -4.60 -32.14
CA ALA A 87 10.81 -3.76 -31.60
C ALA A 87 10.35 -2.38 -31.10
N ALA A 88 9.11 -1.98 -31.36
CA ALA A 88 8.58 -0.70 -30.87
C ALA A 88 8.32 -0.75 -29.36
N LYS A 89 8.51 0.39 -28.69
CA LYS A 89 8.22 0.53 -27.25
C LYS A 89 6.74 0.74 -27.00
N ALA A 90 6.07 1.53 -27.85
CA ALA A 90 4.65 1.79 -27.75
C ALA A 90 3.93 1.52 -29.08
N ILE A 91 2.77 0.88 -29.02
CA ILE A 91 1.86 0.69 -30.15
C ILE A 91 0.51 1.28 -29.75
N ILE A 92 0.12 2.36 -30.39
CA ILE A 92 -1.10 3.12 -30.09
C ILE A 92 -2.08 2.90 -31.24
N LEU A 93 -3.05 2.02 -31.03
CA LEU A 93 -4.09 1.76 -32.01
C LEU A 93 -5.42 2.30 -31.52
N ASP A 94 -6.25 2.68 -32.48
CA ASP A 94 -7.65 3.06 -32.30
C ASP A 94 -8.49 2.34 -33.34
N SER A 95 -9.47 1.56 -32.90
CA SER A 95 -10.31 0.69 -33.72
C SER A 95 -11.71 0.56 -33.13
N GLN A 96 -12.72 0.44 -33.99
CA GLN A 96 -14.03 -0.11 -33.58
C GLN A 96 -14.17 -1.60 -33.93
N ALA A 97 -13.27 -2.13 -34.76
CA ALA A 97 -13.20 -3.55 -35.07
C ALA A 97 -12.52 -4.33 -33.96
N ASN A 98 -12.85 -5.62 -33.87
CA ASN A 98 -12.25 -6.58 -32.96
C ASN A 98 -10.83 -6.90 -33.44
N LEU A 99 -9.82 -6.39 -32.74
CA LEU A 99 -8.42 -6.62 -33.03
C LEU A 99 -7.97 -7.96 -32.44
N HIS A 100 -7.24 -8.74 -33.22
CA HIS A 100 -6.48 -9.87 -32.71
C HIS A 100 -4.99 -9.53 -32.78
N VAL A 101 -4.42 -9.23 -31.61
CA VAL A 101 -3.02 -8.86 -31.43
C VAL A 101 -2.29 -10.02 -30.75
N ASN A 102 -1.27 -10.57 -31.41
CA ASN A 102 -0.37 -11.54 -30.78
C ASN A 102 1.08 -11.11 -31.01
N ILE A 103 1.72 -10.62 -29.95
CA ILE A 103 3.03 -9.97 -30.02
C ILE A 103 3.99 -10.56 -28.99
N THR A 104 5.27 -10.59 -29.33
CA THR A 104 6.37 -10.82 -28.38
C THR A 104 7.29 -9.62 -28.49
N PRO A 105 7.10 -8.57 -27.66
CA PRO A 105 7.97 -7.40 -27.66
C PRO A 105 9.44 -7.79 -27.51
N THR A 106 10.31 -7.14 -28.28
CA THR A 106 11.77 -7.37 -28.25
C THR A 106 12.52 -6.15 -27.72
N VAL A 107 11.84 -5.30 -26.95
CA VAL A 107 12.40 -4.11 -26.32
C VAL A 107 13.54 -4.49 -25.37
N ALA A 108 14.64 -3.73 -25.40
CA ALA A 108 15.78 -3.97 -24.52
C ALA A 108 15.40 -3.67 -23.05
N THR A 109 15.90 -4.48 -22.13
CA THR A 109 15.62 -4.50 -20.68
C THR A 109 15.88 -3.19 -19.94
N ASP A 110 16.50 -2.20 -20.58
CA ASP A 110 17.18 -1.09 -19.91
C ASP A 110 16.45 0.26 -20.04
N ALA A 111 15.34 0.32 -20.79
CA ALA A 111 14.53 1.53 -20.96
C ALA A 111 13.38 1.59 -19.93
N ALA A 112 13.74 1.39 -18.67
CA ALA A 112 12.85 1.45 -17.53
C ALA A 112 12.59 2.93 -17.16
N ALA A 113 11.37 3.42 -17.39
CA ALA A 113 10.99 4.77 -16.98
C ALA A 113 10.17 4.76 -15.68
N ASP A 114 10.42 5.75 -14.83
CA ASP A 114 9.83 5.92 -13.49
C ASP A 114 8.30 6.14 -13.59
N VAL A 115 7.55 5.15 -13.11
CA VAL A 115 6.08 5.08 -13.14
C VAL A 115 5.42 5.69 -11.90
N SER A 116 6.13 6.50 -11.10
CA SER A 116 5.51 7.27 -10.01
C SER A 116 4.32 8.15 -10.48
N SER A 117 4.22 8.45 -11.79
CA SER A 117 3.06 9.10 -12.43
C SER A 117 1.85 8.18 -12.67
N LEU A 118 2.02 6.85 -12.64
CA LEU A 118 0.95 5.83 -12.74
C LEU A 118 0.25 5.56 -11.40
N ALA A 119 0.68 6.21 -10.31
CA ALA A 119 0.07 6.12 -8.97
C ALA A 119 -1.41 6.55 -8.91
N ARG A 120 -1.98 7.05 -10.01
CA ARG A 120 -3.43 7.29 -10.17
C ARG A 120 -4.23 6.07 -10.69
N ILE A 121 -3.57 5.02 -11.18
CA ILE A 121 -4.20 3.84 -11.81
C ILE A 121 -4.35 2.68 -10.82
N ALA A 122 -3.51 2.66 -9.78
CA ALA A 122 -3.73 1.88 -8.58
C ALA A 122 -3.06 2.63 -7.43
N VAL A 123 -3.83 2.99 -6.41
CA VAL A 123 -3.32 3.62 -5.17
C VAL A 123 -2.35 2.71 -4.40
N SER A 124 -2.14 1.50 -4.91
CA SER A 124 -1.27 0.45 -4.38
C SER A 124 -0.43 -0.26 -5.45
N ALA A 125 -0.12 0.34 -6.62
CA ALA A 125 0.83 -0.30 -7.54
C ALA A 125 2.27 -0.29 -6.98
N ASP A 126 3.06 -1.33 -7.28
CA ASP A 126 4.49 -1.35 -6.99
C ASP A 126 5.19 -0.19 -7.73
N ALA A 127 5.56 0.86 -6.99
CA ALA A 127 6.24 2.04 -7.52
C ALA A 127 7.62 1.72 -8.13
N SER A 128 8.14 0.49 -7.96
CA SER A 128 9.38 0.02 -8.60
C SER A 128 9.17 -0.57 -10.00
N ALA A 129 7.93 -0.80 -10.46
CA ALA A 129 7.65 -1.52 -11.70
C ALA A 129 7.72 -0.61 -12.95
N THR A 130 8.87 -0.50 -13.58
CA THR A 130 9.01 0.32 -14.80
C THR A 130 8.38 -0.33 -16.03
N THR A 131 7.55 0.39 -16.78
CA THR A 131 6.98 -0.09 -18.05
C THR A 131 8.08 -0.21 -19.11
N GLN A 132 8.07 -1.31 -19.88
CA GLN A 132 9.01 -1.57 -20.98
C GLN A 132 8.31 -1.62 -22.35
N PHE A 133 7.04 -2.02 -22.39
CA PHE A 133 6.22 -2.07 -23.60
C PHE A 133 4.81 -1.54 -23.32
N LEU A 134 4.22 -0.82 -24.29
CA LEU A 134 2.86 -0.30 -24.21
C LEU A 134 2.03 -0.64 -25.45
N LEU A 135 0.77 -1.04 -25.24
CA LEU A 135 -0.19 -1.30 -26.31
C LEU A 135 -1.56 -0.69 -25.99
N THR A 136 -2.18 -0.04 -26.98
CA THR A 136 -3.60 0.34 -26.98
C THR A 136 -4.33 -0.23 -28.20
N THR A 137 -5.63 -0.54 -28.08
CA THR A 137 -6.41 -1.14 -29.18
C THR A 137 -7.65 -0.34 -29.61
N GLY A 138 -8.61 -0.06 -28.72
CA GLY A 138 -9.77 0.78 -29.03
C GLY A 138 -11.08 0.40 -28.36
N SER A 139 -12.16 0.30 -29.14
CA SER A 139 -13.53 0.06 -28.67
C SER A 139 -14.15 -1.26 -29.17
N GLY A 140 -13.33 -2.10 -29.81
CA GLY A 140 -13.70 -3.41 -30.32
C GLY A 140 -13.68 -4.47 -29.22
N ASP A 141 -14.24 -5.65 -29.48
CA ASP A 141 -14.06 -6.78 -28.56
C ASP A 141 -12.76 -7.51 -28.94
N ASP A 142 -11.65 -7.11 -28.32
CA ASP A 142 -10.30 -7.42 -28.74
C ASP A 142 -9.75 -8.72 -28.11
N VAL A 143 -8.81 -9.36 -28.79
CA VAL A 143 -8.00 -10.46 -28.27
C VAL A 143 -6.55 -10.03 -28.29
N ILE A 144 -6.00 -9.76 -27.12
CA ILE A 144 -4.66 -9.23 -26.91
C ILE A 144 -3.81 -10.31 -26.23
N ILE A 145 -2.75 -10.76 -26.89
CA ILE A 145 -1.79 -11.71 -26.37
C ILE A 145 -0.40 -11.08 -26.45
N VAL A 146 0.17 -10.73 -25.31
CA VAL A 146 1.51 -10.17 -25.19
C VAL A 146 2.38 -11.19 -24.48
N ASN A 147 3.32 -11.79 -25.21
CA ASN A 147 4.24 -12.81 -24.69
C ASN A 147 5.55 -12.17 -24.20
N GLY A 148 6.34 -12.93 -23.45
CA GLY A 148 7.65 -12.51 -22.93
C GLY A 148 7.62 -12.22 -21.43
N ASP A 149 8.72 -11.65 -20.92
CA ASP A 149 8.93 -11.42 -19.48
C ASP A 149 9.06 -9.92 -19.14
N GLN A 150 8.79 -9.05 -20.11
CA GLN A 150 8.86 -7.60 -19.95
C GLN A 150 7.64 -7.05 -19.24
N ASN A 151 7.81 -5.93 -18.53
CA ASN A 151 6.71 -5.22 -17.88
C ASN A 151 5.86 -4.49 -18.93
N ASN A 152 4.63 -4.94 -19.14
CA ASN A 152 3.73 -4.40 -20.17
C ASN A 152 2.70 -3.43 -19.58
N PHE A 153 2.38 -2.36 -20.30
CA PHE A 153 1.20 -1.52 -20.05
C PHE A 153 0.19 -1.73 -21.18
N ILE A 154 -0.98 -2.27 -20.87
CA ILE A 154 -2.03 -2.57 -21.84
C ILE A 154 -3.25 -1.72 -21.51
N ASP A 155 -3.77 -0.99 -22.51
CA ASP A 155 -5.07 -0.30 -22.43
C ASP A 155 -5.95 -0.85 -23.56
N ALA A 156 -6.85 -1.78 -23.21
CA ALA A 156 -7.74 -2.40 -24.20
C ALA A 156 -8.89 -1.47 -24.62
N GLY A 157 -9.19 -0.46 -23.80
CA GLY A 157 -10.24 0.52 -24.06
C GLY A 157 -11.64 0.01 -23.71
N ALA A 158 -12.58 0.03 -24.65
CA ALA A 158 -13.94 -0.43 -24.40
C ALA A 158 -14.23 -1.68 -25.23
N GLY A 159 -15.13 -2.53 -24.78
CA GLY A 159 -15.36 -3.82 -25.43
C GLY A 159 -15.34 -4.95 -24.42
N ASN A 160 -15.66 -6.14 -24.88
CA ASN A 160 -15.47 -7.35 -24.11
C ASN A 160 -14.13 -7.96 -24.51
N ASP A 161 -13.07 -7.55 -23.83
CA ASP A 161 -11.71 -7.86 -24.24
C ASP A 161 -11.20 -9.15 -23.60
N THR A 162 -10.37 -9.89 -24.34
CA THR A 162 -9.58 -11.01 -23.81
C THR A 162 -8.12 -10.61 -23.83
N ILE A 163 -7.53 -10.47 -22.64
CA ILE A 163 -6.17 -9.95 -22.46
C ILE A 163 -5.33 -11.02 -21.77
N ILE A 164 -4.23 -11.41 -22.41
CA ILE A 164 -3.25 -12.35 -21.88
C ILE A 164 -1.88 -11.68 -21.92
N THR A 165 -1.25 -11.50 -20.77
CA THR A 165 0.14 -11.05 -20.69
C THR A 165 1.06 -12.21 -20.30
N GLY A 166 2.35 -12.06 -20.58
CA GLY A 166 3.40 -12.95 -20.12
C GLY A 166 3.82 -12.63 -18.69
N ASN A 167 5.06 -12.98 -18.34
CA ASN A 167 5.62 -12.64 -17.04
C ASN A 167 6.04 -11.16 -16.99
N GLY A 168 6.59 -10.73 -15.85
CA GLY A 168 6.92 -9.34 -15.56
C GLY A 168 5.79 -8.66 -14.80
N ASN A 169 6.06 -7.46 -14.28
CA ASN A 169 5.08 -6.67 -13.55
C ASN A 169 4.24 -5.88 -14.57
N ASN A 170 3.09 -6.41 -14.95
CA ASN A 170 2.22 -5.83 -15.97
C ASN A 170 1.19 -4.88 -15.36
N THR A 171 0.82 -3.85 -16.11
CA THR A 171 -0.35 -3.03 -15.83
C THR A 171 -1.36 -3.22 -16.95
N VAL A 172 -2.56 -3.67 -16.61
CA VAL A 172 -3.65 -3.89 -17.58
C VAL A 172 -4.84 -3.03 -17.21
N ILE A 173 -5.18 -2.06 -18.05
CA ILE A 173 -6.47 -1.39 -18.04
C ILE A 173 -7.34 -2.17 -19.02
N ALA A 174 -8.21 -3.01 -18.46
CA ALA A 174 -9.18 -3.77 -19.26
C ALA A 174 -10.27 -2.84 -19.81
N GLY A 175 -10.55 -1.76 -19.09
CA GLY A 175 -11.52 -0.75 -19.48
C GLY A 175 -12.96 -1.28 -19.47
N ALA A 176 -13.84 -0.67 -20.27
CA ALA A 176 -15.28 -0.84 -20.11
C ALA A 176 -15.86 -2.02 -20.88
N GLY A 177 -16.52 -2.93 -20.18
CA GLY A 177 -17.21 -4.10 -20.75
C GLY A 177 -16.89 -5.35 -19.95
N ASN A 178 -17.28 -6.53 -20.44
CA ASN A 178 -17.01 -7.79 -19.74
C ASN A 178 -15.68 -8.37 -20.24
N ASN A 179 -14.64 -8.22 -19.44
CA ASN A 179 -13.29 -8.57 -19.84
C ASN A 179 -12.85 -9.91 -19.23
N THR A 180 -11.93 -10.58 -19.93
CA THR A 180 -11.18 -11.72 -19.40
C THR A 180 -9.72 -11.35 -19.39
N VAL A 181 -9.12 -11.23 -18.21
CA VAL A 181 -7.72 -10.87 -18.03
C VAL A 181 -6.97 -12.03 -17.39
N MET A 182 -5.86 -12.44 -18.01
CA MET A 182 -4.94 -13.42 -17.46
C MET A 182 -3.51 -12.89 -17.55
N THR A 183 -2.88 -12.67 -16.41
CA THR A 183 -1.47 -12.28 -16.35
C THR A 183 -0.59 -13.46 -15.94
N GLY A 184 0.73 -13.27 -16.04
CA GLY A 184 1.74 -14.31 -15.84
C GLY A 184 2.30 -14.33 -14.42
N SER A 185 3.61 -14.55 -14.30
CA SER A 185 4.30 -14.32 -13.04
C SER A 185 4.82 -12.88 -12.95
N GLY A 186 4.77 -12.27 -11.76
CA GLY A 186 5.16 -10.88 -11.54
C GLY A 186 4.18 -10.20 -10.58
N ASN A 187 4.45 -8.96 -10.19
CA ASN A 187 3.50 -8.15 -9.43
C ASN A 187 2.68 -7.33 -10.42
N ASP A 188 1.51 -7.84 -10.79
CA ASP A 188 0.62 -7.28 -11.78
C ASP A 188 -0.40 -6.32 -11.15
N THR A 189 -0.83 -5.34 -11.94
CA THR A 189 -1.90 -4.39 -11.60
C THR A 189 -2.96 -4.43 -12.68
N ILE A 190 -4.19 -4.78 -12.31
CA ILE A 190 -5.29 -4.96 -13.25
C ILE A 190 -6.40 -3.99 -12.86
N VAL A 191 -6.84 -3.15 -13.80
CA VAL A 191 -7.91 -2.18 -13.57
C VAL A 191 -9.13 -2.57 -14.37
N LEU A 192 -10.21 -2.82 -13.64
CA LEU A 192 -11.54 -3.07 -14.16
C LEU A 192 -12.36 -1.79 -14.02
N SER A 193 -12.87 -1.28 -15.14
CA SER A 193 -13.56 0.02 -15.17
C SER A 193 -14.89 -0.04 -15.89
N GLY A 194 -15.73 0.96 -15.65
CA GLY A 194 -17.02 1.14 -16.31
C GLY A 194 -18.19 0.59 -15.50
N THR A 195 -19.35 0.49 -16.14
CA THR A 195 -20.62 0.12 -15.48
C THR A 195 -21.20 -1.15 -16.07
N ASN A 196 -21.87 -1.96 -15.26
CA ASN A 196 -22.49 -3.25 -15.56
C ASN A 196 -21.54 -4.27 -16.21
N HIS A 197 -20.28 -4.31 -15.75
CA HIS A 197 -19.33 -5.34 -16.19
C HIS A 197 -19.41 -6.61 -15.34
N ALA A 198 -18.99 -7.71 -15.95
CA ALA A 198 -18.82 -9.03 -15.36
C ALA A 198 -17.47 -9.59 -15.82
N ASP A 199 -16.40 -9.23 -15.11
CA ASP A 199 -15.03 -9.59 -15.50
C ASP A 199 -14.58 -10.92 -14.91
N VAL A 200 -13.62 -11.54 -15.58
CA VAL A 200 -12.89 -12.70 -15.09
C VAL A 200 -11.41 -12.36 -15.07
N VAL A 201 -10.79 -12.41 -13.90
CA VAL A 201 -9.38 -12.09 -13.70
C VAL A 201 -8.65 -13.27 -13.10
N ASN A 202 -7.54 -13.64 -13.72
CA ASN A 202 -6.51 -14.46 -13.12
C ASN A 202 -5.21 -13.66 -13.13
N ALA A 203 -4.83 -13.14 -11.95
CA ALA A 203 -3.63 -12.31 -11.82
C ALA A 203 -2.33 -13.12 -11.77
N GLY A 204 -2.43 -14.46 -11.80
CA GLY A 204 -1.26 -15.31 -11.94
C GLY A 204 -0.52 -15.50 -10.62
N ALA A 205 0.81 -15.34 -10.66
CA ALA A 205 1.66 -15.60 -9.50
C ALA A 205 2.53 -14.40 -9.20
N GLY A 206 2.53 -13.98 -7.94
CA GLY A 206 3.30 -12.84 -7.50
C GLY A 206 2.48 -12.14 -6.44
N PHE A 207 2.58 -10.82 -6.38
CA PHE A 207 1.75 -10.02 -5.49
C PHE A 207 0.95 -9.02 -6.30
N ASP A 208 -0.32 -9.35 -6.49
CA ASP A 208 -1.13 -8.74 -7.53
C ASP A 208 -2.25 -7.87 -6.96
N VAL A 209 -2.54 -6.79 -7.69
CA VAL A 209 -3.57 -5.81 -7.34
C VAL A 209 -4.65 -5.80 -8.42
N VAL A 210 -5.91 -5.94 -8.01
CA VAL A 210 -7.06 -5.68 -8.88
C VAL A 210 -7.80 -4.44 -8.39
N GLN A 211 -7.88 -3.42 -9.23
CA GLN A 211 -8.66 -2.23 -8.98
C GLN A 211 -10.06 -2.35 -9.60
N LEU A 212 -11.06 -1.93 -8.83
CA LEU A 212 -12.46 -1.83 -9.23
C LEU A 212 -12.98 -0.40 -9.04
N ASP A 213 -13.97 -0.02 -9.83
CA ASP A 213 -14.68 1.25 -9.66
C ASP A 213 -15.69 1.19 -8.50
N GLY A 214 -15.89 2.31 -7.79
CA GLY A 214 -16.88 2.41 -6.71
C GLY A 214 -16.29 2.25 -5.31
N SER A 215 -17.13 1.93 -4.34
CA SER A 215 -16.73 1.64 -2.95
C SER A 215 -16.88 0.14 -2.66
N VAL A 216 -16.15 -0.37 -1.66
CA VAL A 216 -16.31 -1.75 -1.14
C VAL A 216 -17.77 -2.06 -0.83
N ALA A 217 -18.53 -1.08 -0.33
CA ALA A 217 -19.94 -1.23 0.01
C ALA A 217 -20.86 -1.50 -1.20
N ASP A 218 -20.40 -1.23 -2.42
CA ASP A 218 -21.14 -1.53 -3.65
C ASP A 218 -21.06 -3.02 -4.04
N TYR A 219 -20.21 -3.79 -3.35
CA TYR A 219 -19.89 -5.18 -3.64
C TYR A 219 -20.27 -6.13 -2.50
N THR A 220 -20.75 -7.31 -2.88
CA THR A 220 -20.90 -8.46 -2.00
C THR A 220 -19.82 -9.48 -2.35
N PHE A 221 -19.04 -9.87 -1.35
CA PHE A 221 -17.95 -10.83 -1.47
C PHE A 221 -18.45 -12.25 -1.22
N ALA A 222 -18.13 -13.15 -2.14
CA ALA A 222 -18.32 -14.58 -1.97
C ALA A 222 -17.00 -15.29 -2.26
N THR A 223 -16.35 -15.80 -1.20
CA THR A 223 -15.17 -16.65 -1.36
C THR A 223 -15.59 -17.99 -1.93
N GLY A 224 -14.91 -18.44 -2.99
CA GLY A 224 -15.16 -19.76 -3.58
C GLY A 224 -14.06 -20.75 -3.24
N ASN A 225 -14.07 -21.88 -3.95
CA ASN A 225 -13.01 -22.87 -3.86
C ASN A 225 -11.87 -22.48 -4.82
N ASN A 226 -10.63 -22.78 -4.44
CA ASN A 226 -9.41 -22.51 -5.23
C ASN A 226 -8.93 -21.05 -5.19
N PHE A 227 -8.94 -20.41 -4.01
CA PHE A 227 -8.38 -19.06 -3.83
C PHE A 227 -9.00 -18.02 -4.77
N ASN A 228 -10.31 -18.13 -4.99
CA ASN A 228 -11.06 -17.13 -5.76
C ASN A 228 -12.00 -16.33 -4.88
N VAL A 229 -12.24 -15.09 -5.30
CA VAL A 229 -13.29 -14.22 -4.77
C VAL A 229 -14.22 -13.85 -5.91
N ASN A 230 -15.52 -14.07 -5.68
CA ASN A 230 -16.58 -13.61 -6.56
C ASN A 230 -17.20 -12.36 -5.95
N LEU A 231 -17.13 -11.27 -6.69
CA LEU A 231 -17.77 -10.01 -6.36
C LEU A 231 -19.09 -9.93 -7.14
N THR A 232 -20.15 -9.55 -6.44
CA THR A 232 -21.48 -9.33 -7.03
C THR A 232 -22.06 -8.01 -6.53
N GLY A 233 -23.03 -7.43 -7.23
CA GLY A 233 -23.58 -6.12 -6.88
C GLY A 233 -24.06 -5.38 -8.13
N ALA A 234 -23.78 -4.08 -8.22
CA ALA A 234 -23.97 -3.32 -9.46
C ALA A 234 -23.03 -3.81 -10.58
N GLN A 235 -21.83 -4.27 -10.19
CA GLN A 235 -20.80 -4.85 -11.03
C GLN A 235 -20.46 -6.26 -10.52
N ALA A 236 -19.88 -7.10 -11.38
CA ALA A 236 -19.41 -8.43 -11.00
C ALA A 236 -17.97 -8.66 -11.45
N ALA A 237 -17.23 -9.44 -10.66
CA ALA A 237 -15.90 -9.91 -11.01
C ALA A 237 -15.64 -11.28 -10.37
N SER A 238 -15.02 -12.20 -11.11
CA SER A 238 -14.44 -13.43 -10.56
C SER A 238 -12.92 -13.29 -10.60
N ILE A 239 -12.29 -13.18 -9.44
CA ILE A 239 -10.87 -12.86 -9.33
C ILE A 239 -10.12 -14.04 -8.67
N THR A 240 -9.00 -14.44 -9.27
CA THR A 240 -8.06 -15.44 -8.73
C THR A 240 -6.64 -14.92 -8.76
N GLY A 241 -5.83 -15.35 -7.79
CA GLY A 241 -4.40 -15.03 -7.75
C GLY A 241 -4.09 -13.57 -7.40
N ALA A 242 -5.05 -12.82 -6.86
CA ALA A 242 -4.81 -11.46 -6.38
C ALA A 242 -4.74 -11.43 -4.86
N GLU A 243 -3.84 -10.61 -4.32
CA GLU A 243 -3.68 -10.36 -2.89
C GLU A 243 -4.39 -9.08 -2.45
N PHE A 244 -4.58 -8.13 -3.38
CA PHE A 244 -5.18 -6.83 -3.08
C PHE A 244 -6.33 -6.51 -4.02
N LEU A 245 -7.43 -6.06 -3.43
CA LEU A 245 -8.52 -5.40 -4.14
C LEU A 245 -8.55 -3.94 -3.72
N THR A 246 -8.52 -3.04 -4.70
CA THR A 246 -8.62 -1.60 -4.47
C THR A 246 -9.90 -1.09 -5.10
N PHE A 247 -10.67 -0.30 -4.36
CA PHE A 247 -11.94 0.26 -4.80
C PHE A 247 -11.79 1.76 -4.91
N VAL A 248 -11.93 2.30 -6.12
CA VAL A 248 -11.76 3.73 -6.39
C VAL A 248 -13.11 4.36 -6.71
N ASN A 249 -13.58 5.21 -5.80
CA ASN A 249 -14.78 5.99 -6.04
C ASN A 249 -14.43 7.22 -6.87
N THR A 250 -14.63 7.15 -8.18
CA THR A 250 -14.32 8.23 -9.13
C THR A 250 -15.07 9.54 -8.89
N THR A 251 -16.13 9.54 -8.08
CA THR A 251 -16.89 10.75 -7.72
C THR A 251 -16.27 11.49 -6.53
N THR A 252 -15.73 10.76 -5.57
CA THR A 252 -15.16 11.32 -4.32
C THR A 252 -13.64 11.26 -4.28
N ASN A 253 -13.01 10.52 -5.19
CA ASN A 253 -11.61 10.08 -5.16
C ASN A 253 -11.24 9.31 -3.89
N ALA A 254 -12.23 8.78 -3.15
CA ALA A 254 -11.98 7.90 -2.03
C ALA A 254 -11.44 6.58 -2.54
N VAL A 255 -10.45 6.04 -1.81
CA VAL A 255 -9.88 4.73 -2.11
C VAL A 255 -9.92 3.86 -0.87
N GLU A 256 -10.48 2.68 -1.06
CA GLU A 256 -10.62 1.63 -0.06
C GLU A 256 -9.86 0.40 -0.53
N THR A 257 -9.30 -0.36 0.40
CA THR A 257 -8.49 -1.54 0.08
C THR A 257 -8.98 -2.73 0.89
N VAL A 258 -9.07 -3.88 0.22
CA VAL A 258 -9.36 -5.17 0.84
C VAL A 258 -8.22 -6.12 0.52
N VAL A 259 -7.69 -6.78 1.54
CA VAL A 259 -6.62 -7.76 1.40
C VAL A 259 -7.21 -9.16 1.34
N LEU A 260 -6.74 -9.95 0.39
CA LEU A 260 -7.12 -11.32 0.15
C LEU A 260 -6.01 -12.24 0.69
N ALA A 261 -6.14 -12.66 1.94
CA ALA A 261 -5.19 -13.56 2.57
C ALA A 261 -5.45 -15.01 2.14
N GLN A 262 -4.39 -15.77 1.86
CA GLN A 262 -4.46 -17.18 1.47
C GLN A 262 -4.46 -18.12 2.69
N SER A 263 -4.24 -17.59 3.89
CA SER A 263 -4.29 -18.36 5.15
C SER A 263 -4.71 -17.49 6.33
N GLU A 264 -5.18 -18.12 7.41
CA GLU A 264 -5.46 -17.42 8.68
C GLU A 264 -4.21 -16.77 9.30
N THR A 265 -3.03 -17.36 9.08
CA THR A 265 -1.75 -16.80 9.53
C THR A 265 -1.47 -15.48 8.80
N GLU A 266 -1.60 -15.45 7.49
CA GLU A 266 -1.44 -14.23 6.70
C GLU A 266 -2.50 -13.19 7.08
N ALA A 267 -3.76 -13.60 7.22
CA ALA A 267 -4.84 -12.70 7.62
C ALA A 267 -4.59 -12.07 9.00
N SER A 268 -4.15 -12.87 9.97
CA SER A 268 -3.81 -12.37 11.32
C SER A 268 -2.61 -11.44 11.28
N ALA A 269 -1.59 -11.74 10.47
CA ALA A 269 -0.43 -10.88 10.27
C ALA A 269 -0.83 -9.51 9.69
N LEU A 270 -1.76 -9.49 8.72
CA LEU A 270 -2.26 -8.26 8.12
C LEU A 270 -3.10 -7.45 9.10
N ARG A 271 -3.96 -8.09 9.91
CA ARG A 271 -4.75 -7.39 10.94
C ARG A 271 -3.89 -6.83 12.08
N LEU A 272 -2.63 -7.27 12.25
CA LEU A 272 -1.71 -6.64 13.20
C LEU A 272 -1.37 -5.18 12.82
N TYR A 273 -1.46 -4.80 11.54
CA TYR A 273 -1.30 -3.39 11.14
C TYR A 273 -2.33 -2.52 11.84
N ASP A 274 -3.61 -2.85 11.69
CA ASP A 274 -4.66 -2.07 12.32
C ASP A 274 -4.59 -2.20 13.85
N GLY A 275 -4.43 -3.42 14.37
CA GLY A 275 -4.33 -3.66 15.81
C GLY A 275 -3.19 -2.92 16.52
N LEU A 276 -1.98 -2.89 15.94
CA LEU A 276 -0.80 -2.29 16.60
C LEU A 276 -0.49 -0.86 16.13
N LEU A 277 -0.82 -0.51 14.89
CA LEU A 277 -0.49 0.79 14.28
C LEU A 277 -1.72 1.68 14.04
N GLY A 278 -2.94 1.14 14.17
CA GLY A 278 -4.19 1.89 13.97
C GLY A 278 -4.41 2.33 12.53
N ARG A 279 -3.86 1.60 11.57
CA ARG A 279 -4.00 1.85 10.14
C ARG A 279 -3.93 0.54 9.36
N ASP A 280 -4.45 0.55 8.14
CA ASP A 280 -4.32 -0.57 7.23
C ASP A 280 -2.87 -0.79 6.76
N ALA A 281 -2.59 -2.02 6.37
CA ALA A 281 -1.34 -2.37 5.72
C ALA A 281 -1.24 -1.63 4.38
N ASP A 282 -0.12 -0.94 4.16
CA ASP A 282 0.27 -0.53 2.81
C ASP A 282 0.74 -1.75 1.99
N LEU A 283 0.80 -1.61 0.67
CA LEU A 283 1.14 -2.71 -0.23
C LEU A 283 2.49 -3.36 0.14
N SER A 284 3.54 -2.55 0.30
CA SER A 284 4.89 -3.06 0.59
C SER A 284 4.96 -3.77 1.94
N GLY A 285 4.25 -3.23 2.93
CA GLY A 285 4.10 -3.84 4.24
C GLY A 285 3.39 -5.19 4.18
N ALA A 286 2.23 -5.23 3.52
CA ALA A 286 1.48 -6.46 3.31
C ALA A 286 2.30 -7.51 2.55
N GLN A 287 2.99 -7.13 1.48
CA GLN A 287 3.94 -7.97 0.74
C GLN A 287 4.99 -8.59 1.65
N GLY A 288 5.65 -7.76 2.46
CA GLY A 288 6.72 -8.21 3.35
C GLY A 288 6.24 -9.26 4.36
N PHE A 289 5.08 -9.03 4.97
CA PHE A 289 4.54 -9.93 5.99
C PHE A 289 3.86 -11.16 5.42
N ALA A 290 3.14 -11.04 4.30
CA ALA A 290 2.64 -12.19 3.55
C ALA A 290 3.78 -13.11 3.12
N ALA A 291 4.88 -12.55 2.60
CA ALA A 291 6.08 -13.32 2.25
C ALA A 291 6.69 -14.04 3.47
N GLN A 292 6.75 -13.38 4.63
CA GLN A 292 7.20 -14.02 5.88
C GLN A 292 6.28 -15.18 6.28
N ALA A 293 4.97 -14.97 6.29
CA ALA A 293 3.99 -16.01 6.60
C ALA A 293 4.11 -17.20 5.63
N ASN A 294 4.21 -16.93 4.33
CA ASN A 294 4.37 -17.95 3.29
C ASN A 294 5.71 -18.70 3.37
N SER A 295 6.75 -18.07 3.91
CA SER A 295 8.04 -18.72 4.21
C SER A 295 8.03 -19.57 5.48
N GLY A 296 6.92 -19.59 6.23
CA GLY A 296 6.74 -20.39 7.44
C GLY A 296 7.09 -19.69 8.75
N ALA A 297 7.24 -18.35 8.75
CA ALA A 297 7.39 -17.59 9.98
C ALA A 297 6.14 -17.76 10.87
N SER A 298 6.35 -17.92 12.16
CA SER A 298 5.26 -17.96 13.13
C SER A 298 4.63 -16.59 13.32
N LEU A 299 3.34 -16.55 13.70
CA LEU A 299 2.66 -15.30 14.07
C LEU A 299 3.38 -14.56 15.20
N THR A 300 3.97 -15.30 16.15
CA THR A 300 4.76 -14.70 17.22
C THR A 300 6.00 -14.00 16.69
N GLU A 301 6.71 -14.57 15.72
CA GLU A 301 7.85 -13.91 15.08
C GLU A 301 7.39 -12.65 14.34
N ILE A 302 6.31 -12.73 13.56
CA ILE A 302 5.73 -11.60 12.83
C ILE A 302 5.30 -10.48 13.78
N ALA A 303 4.54 -10.78 14.83
CA ALA A 303 4.10 -9.81 15.82
C ALA A 303 5.29 -9.13 16.53
N ASN A 304 6.36 -9.88 16.80
CA ASN A 304 7.59 -9.29 17.34
C ASN A 304 8.28 -8.35 16.34
N VAL A 305 8.20 -8.60 15.03
CA VAL A 305 8.72 -7.65 14.03
C VAL A 305 7.96 -6.32 14.12
N PHE A 306 6.62 -6.34 14.24
CA PHE A 306 5.83 -5.12 14.45
C PHE A 306 6.22 -4.40 15.74
N LEU A 307 6.22 -5.11 16.87
CA LEU A 307 6.47 -4.53 18.20
C LEU A 307 7.90 -3.95 18.34
N ASN A 308 8.85 -4.45 17.56
CA ASN A 308 10.23 -3.93 17.53
C ASN A 308 10.48 -2.94 16.38
N SER A 309 9.47 -2.64 15.56
CA SER A 309 9.62 -1.70 14.45
C SER A 309 9.76 -0.26 14.97
N ALA A 310 10.55 0.55 14.26
CA ALA A 310 10.66 1.97 14.56
C ALA A 310 9.32 2.70 14.45
N GLU A 311 8.42 2.22 13.59
CA GLU A 311 7.08 2.76 13.41
C GLU A 311 6.21 2.54 14.65
N TYR A 312 6.14 1.30 15.15
CA TYR A 312 5.39 0.99 16.36
C TYR A 312 5.98 1.72 17.58
N ILE A 313 7.30 1.63 17.77
CA ILE A 313 7.99 2.31 18.89
C ILE A 313 7.73 3.83 18.82
N GLY A 314 7.80 4.41 17.63
CA GLY A 314 7.52 5.82 17.41
C GLY A 314 6.08 6.19 17.78
N THR A 315 5.11 5.41 17.31
CA THR A 315 3.67 5.65 17.52
C THR A 315 3.27 5.43 18.98
N ALA A 316 3.69 4.32 19.59
CA ALA A 316 3.41 3.98 20.98
C ALA A 316 4.03 4.99 21.98
N ALA A 317 5.10 5.69 21.58
CA ALA A 317 5.76 6.68 22.43
C ALA A 317 5.07 8.06 22.46
N ILE A 318 4.17 8.37 21.52
CA ILE A 318 3.59 9.72 21.39
C ILE A 318 2.84 10.14 22.64
N ALA A 319 1.87 9.33 23.08
CA ALA A 319 1.03 9.67 24.23
C ALA A 319 1.84 9.74 25.56
N PRO A 320 2.73 8.77 25.88
CA PRO A 320 3.58 8.88 27.06
C PRO A 320 4.49 10.11 27.05
N ILE A 321 5.12 10.45 25.92
CA ILE A 321 5.98 11.65 25.82
C ILE A 321 5.16 12.92 26.02
N ASN A 322 4.03 13.06 25.34
CA ASN A 322 3.19 14.25 25.50
C ASN A 322 2.64 14.39 26.92
N THR A 323 2.33 13.28 27.59
CA THR A 323 1.94 13.28 29.01
C THR A 323 3.09 13.78 29.88
N LEU A 324 4.32 13.31 29.67
CA LEU A 324 5.50 13.82 30.38
C LEU A 324 5.73 15.33 30.13
N TYR A 325 5.52 15.82 28.90
CA TYR A 325 5.63 17.25 28.60
C TYR A 325 4.56 18.09 29.31
N ASN A 326 3.31 17.60 29.34
CA ASN A 326 2.23 18.28 30.03
C ASN A 326 2.50 18.36 31.53
N GLU A 327 2.78 17.21 32.15
CA GLU A 327 2.93 17.08 33.59
C GLU A 327 4.25 17.70 34.11
N LEU A 328 5.36 17.62 33.37
CA LEU A 328 6.66 18.10 33.85
C LEU A 328 7.00 19.53 33.44
N LEU A 329 6.38 20.05 32.38
CA LEU A 329 6.68 21.37 31.82
C LEU A 329 5.45 22.29 31.75
N GLY A 330 4.25 21.81 32.10
CA GLY A 330 3.00 22.55 31.97
C GLY A 330 2.58 22.79 30.51
N ARG A 331 3.09 22.00 29.56
CA ARG A 331 2.81 22.17 28.13
C ARG A 331 1.59 21.38 27.71
N THR A 332 0.45 22.05 27.64
CA THR A 332 -0.81 21.43 27.20
C THR A 332 -0.78 20.93 25.76
N ASP A 333 0.07 21.52 24.91
CA ASP A 333 0.23 21.12 23.51
C ASP A 333 1.25 19.98 23.32
N GLY A 334 1.86 19.49 24.41
CA GLY A 334 2.87 18.43 24.38
C GLY A 334 4.23 18.87 23.84
N ALA A 335 4.98 17.89 23.32
CA ALA A 335 6.26 18.11 22.65
C ALA A 335 6.03 18.77 21.28
N ASP A 336 6.90 19.71 20.90
CA ASP A 336 6.91 20.17 19.50
C ASP A 336 7.40 19.05 18.57
N ALA A 337 7.14 19.19 17.26
CA ALA A 337 7.45 18.16 16.27
C ALA A 337 8.94 17.76 16.25
N SER A 338 9.86 18.71 16.50
CA SER A 338 11.30 18.42 16.53
C SER A 338 11.70 17.70 17.81
N GLY A 339 11.16 18.10 18.95
CA GLY A 339 11.36 17.44 20.23
C GLY A 339 10.83 16.02 20.24
N LEU A 340 9.60 15.81 19.75
CA LEU A 340 8.99 14.49 19.64
C LEU A 340 9.83 13.56 18.74
N ALA A 341 10.22 14.03 17.55
CA ALA A 341 11.06 13.27 16.64
C ALA A 341 12.42 12.89 17.25
N GLY A 342 13.02 13.80 18.03
CA GLY A 342 14.27 13.53 18.75
C GLY A 342 14.13 12.40 19.77
N TRP A 343 13.06 12.42 20.56
CA TRP A 343 12.80 11.35 21.54
C TRP A 343 12.45 10.01 20.89
N GLN A 344 11.63 10.02 19.83
CA GLN A 344 11.29 8.81 19.07
C GLN A 344 12.55 8.16 18.48
N ALA A 345 13.48 8.95 17.95
CA ALA A 345 14.75 8.44 17.43
C ALA A 345 15.61 7.76 18.52
N LEU A 346 15.62 8.32 19.74
CA LEU A 346 16.34 7.72 20.87
C LEU A 346 15.70 6.39 21.29
N LEU A 347 14.37 6.33 21.38
CA LEU A 347 13.64 5.10 21.71
C LEU A 347 13.87 4.02 20.65
N ALA A 348 13.83 4.38 19.35
CA ALA A 348 14.14 3.47 18.26
C ALA A 348 15.59 2.95 18.29
N SER A 349 16.51 3.67 18.95
CA SER A 349 17.90 3.23 19.18
C SER A 349 18.11 2.40 20.46
N GLY A 350 17.03 2.10 21.19
CA GLY A 350 17.06 1.27 22.40
C GLY A 350 17.14 2.05 23.72
N SER A 351 16.95 3.37 23.71
CA SER A 351 16.71 4.13 24.95
C SER A 351 15.36 3.80 25.56
N THR A 352 15.17 4.10 26.84
CA THR A 352 13.91 3.83 27.55
C THR A 352 13.08 5.09 27.76
N LEU A 353 11.78 4.92 28.01
CA LEU A 353 10.92 6.03 28.42
C LEU A 353 11.41 6.69 29.73
N ALA A 354 12.08 5.93 30.60
CA ALA A 354 12.71 6.45 31.80
C ALA A 354 13.86 7.42 31.49
N ASP A 355 14.64 7.14 30.44
CA ASP A 355 15.70 8.05 29.96
C ASP A 355 15.10 9.33 29.36
N VAL A 356 14.00 9.21 28.62
CA VAL A 356 13.24 10.35 28.10
C VAL A 356 12.72 11.22 29.25
N ALA A 357 12.09 10.61 30.25
CA ALA A 357 11.59 11.32 31.43
C ALA A 357 12.70 12.01 32.21
N ALA A 358 13.85 11.34 32.38
CA ALA A 358 15.04 11.93 33.00
C ALA A 358 15.57 13.14 32.20
N GLY A 359 15.61 13.03 30.88
CA GLY A 359 16.01 14.11 29.97
C GLY A 359 15.07 15.32 30.04
N ILE A 360 13.76 15.09 30.06
CA ILE A 360 12.75 16.15 30.21
C ILE A 360 12.88 16.80 31.60
N ALA A 361 12.91 16.01 32.67
CA ALA A 361 12.98 16.49 34.06
C ALA A 361 14.29 17.24 34.37
N GLY A 362 15.39 16.90 33.68
CA GLY A 362 16.68 17.57 33.80
C GLY A 362 16.83 18.82 32.92
N SER A 363 15.87 19.08 32.02
CA SER A 363 15.98 20.15 31.03
C SER A 363 15.97 21.56 31.64
N VAL A 364 16.53 22.52 30.90
CA VAL A 364 16.45 23.95 31.28
C VAL A 364 15.00 24.43 31.36
N GLU A 365 14.11 23.86 30.55
CA GLU A 365 12.68 24.17 30.58
C GLU A 365 12.03 23.70 31.89
N ALA A 366 12.29 22.45 32.31
CA ALA A 366 11.81 21.93 33.59
C ALA A 366 12.35 22.72 34.79
N GLN A 367 13.60 23.18 34.71
CA GLN A 367 14.19 24.06 35.73
C GLN A 367 13.52 25.44 35.77
N ARG A 368 13.03 25.95 34.63
CA ARG A 368 12.31 27.24 34.56
C ARG A 368 10.85 27.13 34.97
N PHE A 369 10.25 25.95 34.84
CA PHE A 369 8.88 25.69 35.31
C PHE A 369 8.79 25.82 36.85
N ASP A 370 9.90 25.61 37.58
CA ASP A 370 10.09 25.92 39.01
C ASP A 370 9.00 25.38 39.96
N GLN A 371 8.45 24.21 39.63
CA GLN A 371 7.48 23.51 40.48
C GLN A 371 8.11 23.09 41.83
N SER A 372 7.28 22.91 42.87
CA SER A 372 7.77 22.35 44.14
C SER A 372 8.21 20.90 43.98
N ASN A 373 9.07 20.40 44.87
CA ASN A 373 9.47 18.99 44.85
C ASN A 373 8.27 18.04 45.05
N GLY A 374 7.27 18.45 45.83
CA GLY A 374 6.07 17.66 46.06
C GLY A 374 5.19 17.56 44.82
N ASP A 375 5.01 18.68 44.11
CA ASP A 375 4.21 18.71 42.88
C ASP A 375 4.91 17.92 41.78
N PHE A 376 6.20 18.14 41.56
CA PHE A 376 7.00 17.35 40.61
C PHE A 376 6.83 15.83 40.78
N VAL A 377 6.90 15.35 42.02
CA VAL A 377 6.76 13.93 42.30
C VAL A 377 5.32 13.48 42.01
N ARG A 378 4.30 14.22 42.45
CA ARG A 378 2.90 13.88 42.17
C ARG A 378 2.59 13.85 40.68
N ASP A 379 3.07 14.83 39.93
CA ASP A 379 2.87 14.93 38.48
C ASP A 379 3.56 13.76 37.76
N LEU A 380 4.74 13.30 38.25
CA LEU A 380 5.36 12.06 37.78
C LEU A 380 4.54 10.81 38.09
N TYR A 381 3.93 10.71 39.28
CA TYR A 381 3.03 9.60 39.62
C TYR A 381 1.85 9.55 38.65
N THR A 382 1.23 10.70 38.36
CA THR A 382 0.13 10.81 37.40
C THR A 382 0.59 10.45 35.99
N ALA A 383 1.71 11.02 35.53
CA ALA A 383 2.23 10.80 34.18
C ALA A 383 2.63 9.34 33.93
N ALA A 384 3.37 8.75 34.86
CA ALA A 384 4.01 7.45 34.69
C ALA A 384 3.14 6.28 35.14
N LEU A 385 2.34 6.49 36.20
CA LEU A 385 1.59 5.43 36.89
C LEU A 385 0.07 5.62 36.77
N GLY A 386 -0.40 6.74 36.20
CA GLY A 386 -1.82 6.99 35.92
C GLY A 386 -2.66 7.17 37.18
N ARG A 387 -2.03 7.51 38.31
CA ARG A 387 -2.69 7.66 39.62
C ARG A 387 -1.95 8.64 40.51
N ASP A 388 -2.65 9.11 41.53
CA ASP A 388 -2.03 9.89 42.60
C ASP A 388 -1.04 9.03 43.41
N GLY A 389 0.09 9.65 43.76
CA GLY A 389 1.06 9.06 44.66
C GLY A 389 0.54 9.02 46.10
N GLU A 390 0.71 7.90 46.78
CA GLU A 390 0.45 7.81 48.22
C GLU A 390 1.38 8.77 48.98
N GLN A 391 0.86 9.43 50.01
CA GLN A 391 1.62 10.47 50.73
C GLN A 391 2.99 9.99 51.22
N SER A 392 3.07 8.76 51.74
CA SER A 392 4.33 8.14 52.18
C SER A 392 5.33 7.92 51.05
N GLY A 393 4.85 7.52 49.87
CA GLY A 393 5.68 7.36 48.67
C GLY A 393 6.20 8.71 48.18
N VAL A 394 5.32 9.71 48.11
CA VAL A 394 5.68 11.08 47.73
C VAL A 394 6.72 11.65 48.71
N ASP A 395 6.50 11.52 50.01
CA ASP A 395 7.41 12.00 51.06
C ASP A 395 8.81 11.34 50.96
N GLY A 396 8.85 10.07 50.58
CA GLY A 396 10.10 9.34 50.34
C GLY A 396 10.93 9.95 49.21
N TRP A 397 10.32 10.17 48.04
CA TRP A 397 10.99 10.80 46.90
C TRP A 397 11.36 12.26 47.16
N VAL A 398 10.49 13.02 47.81
CA VAL A 398 10.76 14.41 48.20
C VAL A 398 11.95 14.46 49.15
N SER A 399 12.06 13.53 50.10
CA SER A 399 13.21 13.43 51.00
C SER A 399 14.51 13.17 50.24
N LEU A 400 14.49 12.34 49.18
CA LEU A 400 15.67 12.13 48.32
C LEU A 400 16.07 13.41 47.58
N LEU A 401 15.11 14.15 47.02
CA LEU A 401 15.36 15.44 46.36
C LEU A 401 15.96 16.46 47.32
N VAL A 402 15.44 16.56 48.56
CA VAL A 402 15.99 17.44 49.60
C VAL A 402 17.41 17.03 50.00
N ASN A 403 17.73 15.74 49.94
CA ASN A 403 19.06 15.19 50.23
C ASN A 403 20.01 15.18 49.02
N GLY A 404 19.64 15.82 47.90
CA GLY A 404 20.52 16.08 46.77
C GLY A 404 20.40 15.10 45.59
N THR A 405 19.46 14.17 45.61
CA THR A 405 19.10 13.40 44.40
C THR A 405 18.55 14.35 43.33
N SER A 406 18.93 14.14 42.07
CA SER A 406 18.46 15.01 40.98
C SER A 406 17.02 14.66 40.57
N ARG A 407 16.31 15.63 39.96
CA ARG A 407 15.00 15.35 39.35
C ARG A 407 15.08 14.32 38.24
N ALA A 408 16.17 14.30 37.48
CA ALA A 408 16.40 13.30 36.45
C ALA A 408 16.45 11.88 37.06
N ASP A 409 17.16 11.69 38.17
CA ASP A 409 17.26 10.39 38.86
C ASP A 409 15.90 9.95 39.44
N VAL A 410 15.11 10.89 39.98
CA VAL A 410 13.75 10.60 40.48
C VAL A 410 12.81 10.22 39.33
N ALA A 411 12.84 10.95 38.21
CA ALA A 411 12.06 10.62 37.02
C ALA A 411 12.43 9.23 36.49
N GLN A 412 13.73 8.92 36.41
CA GLN A 412 14.21 7.59 36.02
C GLN A 412 13.72 6.50 36.97
N GLY A 413 13.73 6.75 38.28
CA GLY A 413 13.27 5.80 39.29
C GLY A 413 11.76 5.51 39.24
N ILE A 414 10.93 6.53 39.02
CA ILE A 414 9.46 6.36 38.96
C ILE A 414 9.04 5.75 37.63
N VAL A 415 9.52 6.29 36.50
CA VAL A 415 9.14 5.84 35.14
C VAL A 415 9.76 4.49 34.80
N GLY A 416 10.92 4.16 35.37
CA GLY A 416 11.57 2.85 35.23
C GLY A 416 11.08 1.80 36.23
N SER A 417 10.03 2.09 37.01
CA SER A 417 9.52 1.16 38.02
C SER A 417 8.70 0.02 37.41
N GLN A 418 8.59 -1.09 38.14
CA GLN A 418 7.70 -2.19 37.75
C GLN A 418 6.23 -1.74 37.65
N GLU A 419 5.84 -0.75 38.44
CA GLU A 419 4.48 -0.22 38.39
C GLU A 419 4.21 0.55 37.09
N ALA A 420 5.19 1.34 36.63
CA ALA A 420 5.10 2.00 35.33
C ALA A 420 5.04 0.96 34.19
N ALA A 421 5.81 -0.13 34.29
CA ALA A 421 5.74 -1.23 33.34
C ALA A 421 4.33 -1.88 33.31
N ASN A 422 3.74 -2.15 34.48
CA ASN A 422 2.38 -2.69 34.56
C ASN A 422 1.32 -1.73 33.98
N LYS A 423 1.51 -0.42 34.16
CA LYS A 423 0.65 0.57 33.51
C LYS A 423 0.82 0.54 31.99
N ALA A 424 2.05 0.48 31.49
CA ALA A 424 2.32 0.40 30.06
C ALA A 424 1.67 -0.85 29.43
N ASP A 425 1.72 -1.99 30.11
CA ASP A 425 1.02 -3.22 29.71
C ASP A 425 -0.50 -3.02 29.64
N SER A 426 -1.06 -2.35 30.67
CA SER A 426 -2.47 -1.99 30.72
C SER A 426 -2.89 -1.07 29.58
N ASP A 427 -2.08 -0.05 29.28
CA ASP A 427 -2.35 0.91 28.20
C ASP A 427 -2.22 0.26 26.82
N PHE A 428 -1.24 -0.65 26.65
CA PHE A 428 -1.07 -1.46 25.45
C PHE A 428 -2.33 -2.28 25.16
N ILE A 429 -2.87 -2.98 26.17
CA ILE A 429 -4.10 -3.77 26.03
C ILE A 429 -5.29 -2.86 25.67
N ASP A 430 -5.46 -1.72 26.35
CA ASP A 430 -6.57 -0.80 26.06
C ASP A 430 -6.52 -0.28 24.63
N ASN A 431 -5.33 0.11 24.16
CA ASN A 431 -5.14 0.60 22.79
C ASN A 431 -5.48 -0.50 21.78
N LEU A 432 -4.99 -1.72 22.01
CA LEU A 432 -5.22 -2.85 21.13
C LEU A 432 -6.70 -3.26 21.05
N TYR A 433 -7.46 -3.16 22.13
CA TYR A 433 -8.92 -3.31 22.06
C TYR A 433 -9.55 -2.20 21.21
N LEU A 434 -9.15 -0.95 21.43
CA LEU A 434 -9.72 0.19 20.72
C LEU A 434 -9.49 0.09 19.21
N THR A 435 -8.26 -0.23 18.80
CA THR A 435 -7.88 -0.35 17.39
C THR A 435 -8.46 -1.62 16.78
N ALA A 436 -8.13 -2.79 17.32
CA ALA A 436 -8.48 -4.07 16.68
C ALA A 436 -9.97 -4.43 16.77
N THR A 437 -10.71 -3.90 17.77
CA THR A 437 -12.13 -4.27 17.99
C THR A 437 -13.09 -3.08 17.94
N GLY A 438 -12.57 -1.85 17.83
CA GLY A 438 -13.40 -0.64 17.80
C GLY A 438 -14.02 -0.25 19.14
N ARG A 439 -13.61 -0.86 20.26
CA ARG A 439 -14.18 -0.59 21.59
C ARG A 439 -13.16 -0.55 22.70
N VAL A 440 -13.54 0.03 23.83
CA VAL A 440 -12.75 -0.01 25.06
C VAL A 440 -12.83 -1.41 25.69
N ALA A 441 -11.71 -1.87 26.24
CA ALA A 441 -11.64 -3.11 27.01
C ALA A 441 -12.56 -3.04 28.23
N ASP A 442 -13.38 -4.08 28.44
CA ASP A 442 -14.09 -4.26 29.70
C ASP A 442 -13.13 -4.78 30.79
N ALA A 443 -13.48 -4.54 32.06
CA ALA A 443 -12.59 -4.89 33.17
C ALA A 443 -12.22 -6.39 33.23
N PRO A 444 -13.15 -7.35 33.06
CA PRO A 444 -12.80 -8.77 32.96
C PRO A 444 -11.89 -9.10 31.78
N GLY A 445 -12.19 -8.60 30.57
CA GLY A 445 -11.42 -8.84 29.36
C GLY A 445 -9.99 -8.31 29.48
N LYS A 446 -9.83 -7.10 30.05
CA LYS A 446 -8.52 -6.53 30.35
C LYS A 446 -7.75 -7.34 31.39
N ALA A 447 -8.41 -7.72 32.50
CA ALA A 447 -7.78 -8.50 33.56
C ALA A 447 -7.24 -9.84 33.04
N GLY A 448 -7.98 -10.51 32.14
CA GLY A 448 -7.52 -11.75 31.52
C GLY A 448 -6.20 -11.61 30.76
N TRP A 449 -6.02 -10.54 29.98
CA TRP A 449 -4.77 -10.30 29.25
C TRP A 449 -3.63 -9.83 30.15
N VAL A 450 -3.92 -9.04 31.19
CA VAL A 450 -2.94 -8.70 32.23
C VAL A 450 -2.44 -9.96 32.92
N ASP A 451 -3.32 -10.93 33.22
CA ASP A 451 -2.93 -12.21 33.79
C ASP A 451 -2.03 -13.02 32.83
N VAL A 452 -2.24 -12.94 31.52
CA VAL A 452 -1.34 -13.57 30.53
C VAL A 452 0.07 -13.02 30.67
N LEU A 453 0.24 -11.69 30.72
CA LEU A 453 1.54 -11.04 30.86
C LEU A 453 2.20 -11.38 32.21
N ASN A 454 1.42 -11.36 33.31
CA ASN A 454 1.92 -11.73 34.63
C ASN A 454 2.40 -13.19 34.72
N ASN A 455 1.88 -14.08 33.88
CA ASN A 455 2.26 -15.49 33.82
C ASN A 455 3.33 -15.80 32.76
N GLY A 456 4.01 -14.77 32.23
CA GLY A 456 5.13 -14.92 31.30
C GLY A 456 4.75 -14.94 29.83
N GLY A 457 3.49 -14.63 29.49
CA GLY A 457 3.11 -14.28 28.13
C GLY A 457 3.74 -12.97 27.68
N THR A 458 3.81 -12.76 26.37
CA THR A 458 4.42 -11.60 25.73
C THR A 458 3.36 -10.64 25.17
N HIS A 459 3.76 -9.40 24.86
CA HIS A 459 2.88 -8.50 24.09
C HIS A 459 2.50 -9.08 22.72
N ALA A 460 3.36 -9.90 22.12
CA ALA A 460 3.03 -10.62 20.89
C ALA A 460 1.87 -11.61 21.10
N ASP A 461 1.87 -12.37 22.21
CA ASP A 461 0.79 -13.30 22.54
C ASP A 461 -0.54 -12.58 22.73
N VAL A 462 -0.52 -11.43 23.41
CA VAL A 462 -1.70 -10.57 23.60
C VAL A 462 -2.18 -9.98 22.26
N ALA A 463 -1.26 -9.45 21.44
CA ALA A 463 -1.55 -8.92 20.11
C ALA A 463 -2.26 -9.94 19.24
N ILE A 464 -1.67 -11.13 19.09
CA ILE A 464 -2.23 -12.22 18.30
C ILE A 464 -3.58 -12.66 18.85
N GLY A 465 -3.71 -12.76 20.18
CA GLY A 465 -4.93 -13.20 20.83
C GLY A 465 -6.11 -12.26 20.63
N ILE A 466 -5.90 -10.94 20.68
CA ILE A 466 -6.96 -9.95 20.46
C ILE A 466 -7.27 -9.81 18.96
N VAL A 467 -6.24 -9.64 18.12
CA VAL A 467 -6.39 -9.40 16.67
C VAL A 467 -6.97 -10.62 15.94
N GLY A 468 -6.66 -11.84 16.41
CA GLY A 468 -7.23 -13.08 15.89
C GLY A 468 -8.60 -13.43 16.48
N SER A 469 -9.15 -12.61 17.39
CA SER A 469 -10.46 -12.89 18.00
C SER A 469 -11.60 -12.73 16.99
N PRO A 470 -12.71 -13.48 17.10
CA PRO A 470 -13.87 -13.32 16.22
C PRO A 470 -14.43 -11.89 16.20
N GLU A 471 -14.26 -11.16 17.30
CA GLU A 471 -14.65 -9.75 17.41
C GLU A 471 -13.76 -8.86 16.53
N ALA A 472 -12.43 -9.02 16.64
CA ALA A 472 -11.50 -8.26 15.80
C ALA A 472 -11.62 -8.61 14.32
N VAL A 473 -11.86 -9.90 13.99
CA VAL A 473 -12.13 -10.33 12.61
C VAL A 473 -13.39 -9.68 12.05
N ALA A 474 -14.41 -9.45 12.88
CA ALA A 474 -15.65 -8.78 12.45
C ALA A 474 -15.50 -7.26 12.34
N HIS A 475 -14.61 -6.64 13.11
CA HIS A 475 -14.30 -5.22 13.03
C HIS A 475 -13.38 -4.90 11.84
N ASN A 476 -12.34 -5.71 11.64
CA ASN A 476 -11.35 -5.57 10.57
C ASN A 476 -11.74 -6.45 9.38
N ASP A 477 -12.86 -6.08 8.75
CA ASP A 477 -13.50 -6.80 7.64
C ASP A 477 -12.83 -6.56 6.28
N ASN A 478 -11.85 -5.65 6.23
CA ASN A 478 -11.01 -5.41 5.07
C ASN A 478 -9.92 -6.48 4.84
N VAL A 479 -9.84 -7.52 5.68
CA VAL A 479 -8.98 -8.69 5.46
C VAL A 479 -9.85 -9.95 5.31
N ILE A 480 -9.94 -10.45 4.07
CA ILE A 480 -10.74 -11.61 3.69
C ILE A 480 -9.84 -12.83 3.53
N VAL A 481 -10.23 -13.95 4.13
CA VAL A 481 -9.51 -15.23 4.01
C VAL A 481 -10.07 -16.05 2.85
N LEU A 482 -9.23 -16.28 1.85
CA LEU A 482 -9.52 -17.17 0.74
C LEU A 482 -9.18 -18.62 1.12
N HIS A 483 -10.04 -19.54 0.70
CA HIS A 483 -9.89 -20.96 1.01
C HIS A 483 -9.52 -21.74 -0.26
N GLY A 484 -8.59 -22.68 -0.11
CA GLY A 484 -8.28 -23.66 -1.15
C GLY A 484 -9.44 -24.64 -1.38
N ALA A 485 -9.33 -25.48 -2.41
CA ALA A 485 -10.26 -26.60 -2.56
C ALA A 485 -10.18 -27.52 -1.33
N VAL A 486 -11.32 -27.72 -0.65
CA VAL A 486 -11.45 -28.63 0.51
C VAL A 486 -11.44 -30.08 0.07
#